data_AF-A0A838TVP8-F1
#
_entry.id   AF-A0A838TVP8-F1
#
_cell.length_a   1.000
_cell.length_b   1.000
_cell.length_c   1.000
_cell.angle_alpha   90.00
_cell.angle_beta   90.00
_cell.angle_gamma   90.00
#
_symmetry.space_group_name_H-M   'P 1'
#
loop_
_entity.id
_entity.type
_entity.pdbx_description
1 polymer ?
#
loop_
_entity_poly.entity_id
_entity_poly.type
_entity_poly.pdbx_seq_one_letter_code
_entity_poly.pdbx_strand_id
1 'polypeptide(L)' 'MVREKWIPGMHAPFDPVAARRCDELGIKVVVMNGNDLQNVSKYVNDKKFVGTVIE' A
#
# COMPACT_ATOMS: atom_id res chain seq x y z
N MET A 1 8.69 8.74 -5.54
CA MET A 1 9.04 9.80 -4.56
C MET A 1 8.10 9.71 -3.35
N VAL A 2 8.48 8.89 -2.37
CA VAL A 2 7.84 8.88 -1.05
C VAL A 2 8.48 10.00 -0.22
N ARG A 3 7.69 10.86 0.42
CA ARG A 3 8.24 11.92 1.29
C ARG A 3 8.94 11.28 2.49
N GLU A 4 10.21 11.62 2.70
CA GLU A 4 11.18 10.87 3.52
C GLU A 4 10.91 10.85 5.03
N LYS A 5 10.07 11.76 5.51
CA LYS A 5 9.79 11.94 6.94
C LYS A 5 8.29 11.89 7.18
N TRP A 6 7.88 11.00 8.09
CA TRP A 6 6.55 11.07 8.69
C TRP A 6 6.46 12.36 9.50
N ILE A 7 5.47 13.20 9.17
CA ILE A 7 5.15 14.43 9.89
C ILE A 7 3.72 14.31 10.43
N PRO A 8 3.48 14.69 11.70
CA PRO A 8 2.13 14.71 12.26
C PRO A 8 1.18 15.52 11.37
N GLY A 9 0.03 14.95 11.00
CA GLY A 9 -0.94 15.58 10.10
C GLY A 9 -0.70 15.31 8.59
N MET A 10 0.28 14.48 8.23
CA MET A 10 0.46 14.10 6.83
C MET A 10 -0.62 13.15 6.35
N HIS A 11 -1.34 13.55 5.30
CA HIS A 11 -2.25 12.69 4.56
C HIS A 11 -1.46 11.72 3.67
N ALA A 12 -0.87 10.70 4.27
CA ALA A 12 -0.30 9.57 3.56
C ALA A 12 -1.22 8.35 3.76
N PRO A 13 -1.56 7.60 2.69
CA PRO A 13 -2.38 6.40 2.80
C PRO A 13 -1.65 5.24 3.51
N PHE A 14 -0.34 5.35 3.67
CA PHE A 14 0.54 4.37 4.31
C PHE A 14 1.76 5.08 4.90
N ASP A 15 2.38 4.49 5.93
CA ASP A 15 3.53 5.09 6.61
C ASP A 15 4.71 5.27 5.61
N PRO A 16 5.30 6.48 5.49
CA PRO A 16 6.36 6.75 4.52
C PRO A 16 7.69 6.08 4.86
N VAL A 17 7.96 5.88 6.15
CA VAL A 17 9.18 5.21 6.62
C VAL A 17 9.08 3.72 6.31
N ALA A 18 7.90 3.12 6.51
CA ALA A 18 7.61 1.76 6.10
C ALA A 18 7.63 1.62 4.57
N ALA A 19 7.04 2.55 3.83
CA ALA A 19 7.05 2.55 2.36
C ALA A 19 8.48 2.56 1.80
N ARG A 20 9.39 3.36 2.37
CA ARG A 20 10.81 3.36 1.98
C ARG A 20 11.48 2.02 2.27
N ARG A 21 11.24 1.44 3.44
CA ARG A 21 11.80 0.11 3.76
C ARG A 21 11.28 -0.96 2.81
N CYS A 22 10.03 -0.85 2.39
CA CYS A 22 9.45 -1.75 1.40
C CYS A 22 10.14 -1.61 0.03
N ASP A 23 10.37 -0.38 -0.43
CA ASP A 23 11.15 -0.09 -1.66
C ASP A 23 12.59 -0.64 -1.56
N GLU A 24 13.30 -0.39 -0.45
CA GLU A 24 14.65 -0.91 -0.20
C GLU A 24 14.73 -2.45 -0.16
N LEU A 25 13.67 -3.11 0.32
CA LEU A 25 13.60 -4.57 0.47
C LEU A 25 12.92 -5.27 -0.73
N GLY A 26 12.47 -4.52 -1.74
CA GLY A 26 11.69 -5.07 -2.86
C GLY A 26 10.35 -5.67 -2.45
N ILE A 27 9.76 -5.17 -1.36
CA ILE A 27 8.48 -5.64 -0.82
C ILE A 27 7.35 -4.85 -1.46
N LYS A 28 6.47 -5.54 -2.17
CA LYS A 28 5.23 -4.97 -2.70
C LYS A 28 4.22 -4.71 -1.58
N VAL A 29 3.71 -3.49 -1.49
CA VAL A 29 2.64 -3.12 -0.55
C VAL A 29 1.37 -2.83 -1.34
N VAL A 30 0.26 -3.42 -0.90
CA VAL A 30 -1.05 -3.18 -1.51
C VAL A 30 -2.03 -2.67 -0.47
N VAL A 31 -2.51 -1.45 -0.70
CA VAL A 31 -3.51 -0.78 0.14
C VAL A 31 -4.87 -0.92 -0.52
N MET A 32 -5.81 -1.56 0.17
CA MET A 32 -7.18 -1.78 -0.32
C MET A 32 -8.20 -1.68 0.82
N ASN A 33 -9.48 -1.55 0.48
CA ASN A 33 -10.56 -1.48 1.46
C ASN A 33 -10.81 -2.86 2.11
N GLY A 34 -10.53 -2.99 3.40
CA GLY A 34 -10.70 -4.24 4.16
C GLY A 34 -12.15 -4.71 4.32
N ASN A 35 -13.13 -3.82 4.12
CA ASN A 35 -14.55 -4.20 4.15
C ASN A 35 -15.01 -4.84 2.82
N ASP A 36 -14.24 -4.66 1.73
CA ASP A 36 -14.53 -5.30 0.44
C ASP A 36 -13.75 -6.61 0.32
N LEU A 37 -14.24 -7.64 1.02
CA LEU A 37 -13.65 -8.98 0.99
C LEU A 37 -13.66 -9.61 -0.41
N GLN A 38 -14.59 -9.20 -1.29
CA GLN A 38 -14.58 -9.65 -2.67
C GLN A 38 -13.37 -9.10 -3.43
N ASN A 39 -13.02 -7.84 -3.19
CA ASN A 39 -11.84 -7.21 -3.76
C ASN A 39 -10.53 -7.80 -3.19
N VAL A 40 -10.49 -8.11 -1.90
CA VAL A 40 -9.37 -8.87 -1.30
C VAL A 40 -9.23 -10.23 -1.96
N SER A 41 -10.33 -10.96 -2.15
CA SER A 41 -10.32 -12.25 -2.84
C SER A 41 -9.87 -12.13 -4.29
N LYS A 42 -10.26 -11.08 -5.02
CA LYS A 42 -9.76 -10.81 -6.38
C LYS A 42 -8.25 -10.65 -6.41
N TYR A 43 -7.68 -9.90 -5.48
CA TYR A 43 -6.23 -9.72 -5.39
C TYR A 43 -5.50 -11.05 -5.13
N VAL A 44 -5.98 -11.86 -4.19
CA VAL A 44 -5.38 -13.17 -3.86
C VAL A 44 -5.48 -14.17 -5.01
N ASN A 45 -6.47 -14.03 -5.89
CA ASN A 45 -6.67 -14.90 -7.06
C ASN A 45 -6.08 -14.32 -8.37
N ASP A 46 -5.16 -13.36 -8.28
CA ASP A 46 -4.54 -12.68 -9.45
C ASP A 46 -5.56 -12.08 -10.45
N LYS A 47 -6.73 -11.69 -9.95
CA LYS A 47 -7.75 -10.98 -10.72
C LYS A 47 -7.57 -9.48 -10.59
N LYS A 48 -8.16 -8.74 -11.53
CA LYS A 48 -8.26 -7.27 -11.44
C LYS A 48 -8.93 -6.88 -10.12
N PHE A 49 -8.25 -6.06 -9.35
CA PHE A 49 -8.72 -5.53 -8.07
C PHE A 49 -8.58 -4.00 -8.07
N VAL A 50 -9.24 -3.36 -7.12
CA VAL A 50 -9.20 -1.92 -6.91
C VAL A 50 -8.39 -1.63 -5.65
N GLY A 51 -7.31 -0.88 -5.80
CA GLY A 51 -6.45 -0.50 -4.69
C GLY A 51 -5.25 0.27 -5.15
N THR A 52 -4.41 0.66 -4.20
CA THR A 52 -3.14 1.32 -4.48
C THR A 52 -2.03 0.30 -4.30
N VAL A 53 -1.24 0.12 -5.35
CA VAL A 53 -0.01 -0.67 -5.32
C VAL A 53 1.17 0.28 -5.11
N ILE A 54 2.02 -0.04 -4.15
CA ILE A 54 3.27 0.64 -3.87
C ILE A 54 4.39 -0.39 -4.08
N GLU A 55 5.25 -0.10 -5.05
CA GLU A 55 6.41 -0.89 -5.47
C GLU A 55 7.64 0.01 -5.54
#